data_AF-A0A812UDC1-F1
#
_entry.id   AF-A0A812UDC1-F1
#
_cell.length_a   1.000
_cell.length_b   1.000
_cell.length_c   1.000
_cell.angle_alpha   90.00
_cell.angle_beta   90.00
_cell.angle_gamma   90.00
#
_symmetry.space_group_name_H-M   'P 1'
#
loop_
_entity.id
_entity.type
_entity.pdbx_description
1 polymer ?
#
loop_
_entity_poly.entity_id
_entity_poly.type
_entity_poly.pdbx_seq_one_letter_code
_entity_poly.pdbx_strand_id
1 'polypeptide(L)'
;MSLRLSRLLAQLCAGDPGASIAWPTSSEALTRGVRIQASASFDAAASDPAKGRWQWTYRVKISNESAHTLQLLSRHWVIVEKSGLVAEVGPKAPGVLGQQPILRPGESFAYSSACPLSCEAGTLHGSLEMKILEPAELHGRRFEAEIGRFGLATEGDEVLMPIVIHEAL
;
A
#
# COMPACT_ATOMS: atom_id res chain seq x y z
N MET A 1 19.72 -10.45 1.61
CA MET A 1 18.75 -10.23 2.71
C MET A 1 19.38 -9.27 3.70
N SER A 2 18.80 -8.08 3.91
CA SER A 2 19.40 -7.03 4.76
C SER A 2 19.44 -7.47 6.23
N LEU A 3 20.51 -7.12 6.96
CA LEU A 3 20.72 -7.41 8.39
C LEU A 3 19.55 -6.94 9.28
N ARG A 4 18.73 -5.99 8.80
CA ARG A 4 17.50 -5.54 9.47
C ARG A 4 16.38 -6.58 9.41
N LEU A 5 16.27 -7.32 8.31
CA LEU A 5 15.21 -8.31 8.09
C LEU A 5 15.42 -9.57 8.96
N SER A 6 16.67 -9.98 9.14
CA SER A 6 17.04 -11.14 9.98
C SER A 6 16.89 -10.87 11.48
N ARG A 7 17.10 -9.63 11.95
CA ARG A 7 16.78 -9.23 13.33
C ARG A 7 15.27 -9.16 13.58
N LEU A 8 14.50 -8.65 12.62
CA LEU A 8 13.03 -8.57 12.71
C LEU A 8 12.40 -9.96 12.83
N LEU A 9 12.87 -10.92 12.03
CA LEU A 9 12.40 -12.31 12.09
C LEU A 9 12.73 -12.99 13.42
N ALA A 10 13.89 -12.71 14.01
CA ALA A 10 14.27 -13.28 15.31
C ALA A 10 13.43 -12.73 16.48
N GLN A 11 13.01 -11.46 16.41
CA GLN A 11 12.16 -10.83 17.44
C GLN A 11 10.69 -11.27 17.34
N LEU A 12 10.19 -11.54 16.13
CA LEU A 12 8.84 -12.08 15.91
C LEU A 12 8.66 -13.49 16.48
N CYS A 13 9.71 -14.31 16.49
CA CYS A 13 9.68 -15.64 17.11
C CYS A 13 9.73 -15.61 18.65
N ALA A 14 10.04 -14.46 19.27
CA ALA A 14 10.30 -14.36 20.70
C ALA A 14 9.11 -13.86 21.57
N GLY A 15 7.94 -13.59 20.98
CA GLY A 15 6.72 -13.33 21.74
C GLY A 15 6.79 -12.14 22.72
N ASP A 16 7.48 -11.05 22.33
CA ASP A 16 7.51 -9.83 23.13
C ASP A 16 6.20 -9.02 22.94
N PRO A 17 5.36 -8.86 23.97
CA PRO A 17 4.10 -8.11 23.89
C PRO A 17 4.29 -6.60 23.67
N GLY A 18 5.53 -6.10 23.68
CA GLY A 18 5.90 -4.73 23.32
C GLY A 18 6.54 -4.58 21.93
N ALA A 19 6.68 -5.65 21.15
CA ALA A 19 7.32 -5.58 19.85
C ALA A 19 6.46 -4.80 18.85
N SER A 20 7.03 -3.70 18.36
CA SER A 20 6.32 -2.72 17.59
C SER A 20 7.04 -2.48 16.27
N ILE A 21 6.36 -2.73 15.15
CA ILE A 21 6.97 -2.68 13.82
C ILE A 21 6.82 -1.28 13.25
N ALA A 22 7.90 -0.49 13.22
CA ALA A 22 7.93 0.78 12.50
C ALA A 22 7.85 0.53 10.98
N TRP A 23 6.72 0.90 10.37
CA TRP A 23 6.55 0.84 8.92
C TRP A 23 7.15 2.11 8.28
N PRO A 24 8.03 1.98 7.28
CA PRO A 24 8.49 3.15 6.52
C PRO A 24 7.29 3.82 5.84
N THR A 25 7.33 5.15 5.71
CA THR A 25 6.28 5.92 5.02
C THR A 25 6.25 5.68 3.51
N SER A 26 7.19 4.89 3.00
CA SER A 26 7.23 4.42 1.62
C SER A 26 7.45 2.93 1.51
N SER A 27 6.89 2.31 0.48
CA SER A 27 7.08 0.91 0.14
C SER A 27 7.35 0.74 -1.36
N GLU A 28 7.92 -0.40 -1.70
CA GLU A 28 8.09 -0.85 -3.08
C GLU A 28 7.79 -2.34 -3.16
N ALA A 29 7.01 -2.74 -4.15
CA ALA A 29 6.72 -4.13 -4.46
C ALA A 29 6.84 -4.38 -5.98
N LEU A 30 7.30 -5.58 -6.35
CA LEU A 30 7.40 -6.01 -7.74
C LEU A 30 6.63 -7.31 -7.92
N THR A 31 5.53 -7.26 -8.69
CA THR A 31 4.70 -8.43 -8.96
C THR A 31 4.59 -8.64 -10.46
N ARG A 32 5.14 -9.76 -10.97
CA ARG A 32 5.07 -10.13 -12.39
C ARG A 32 5.53 -9.01 -13.36
N GLY A 33 6.56 -8.26 -12.98
CA GLY A 33 7.08 -7.14 -13.76
C GLY A 33 6.29 -5.84 -13.59
N VAL A 34 5.29 -5.77 -12.72
CA VAL A 34 4.67 -4.50 -12.32
C VAL A 34 5.31 -4.02 -11.03
N ARG A 35 6.10 -2.95 -11.10
CA ARG A 35 6.65 -2.29 -9.91
C ARG A 35 5.67 -1.25 -9.40
N ILE A 36 5.34 -1.31 -8.13
CA ILE A 36 4.51 -0.32 -7.46
C ILE A 36 5.33 0.31 -6.35
N GLN A 37 5.51 1.62 -6.44
CA GLN A 37 6.15 2.45 -5.42
C GLN A 37 5.08 3.31 -4.77
N ALA A 38 4.93 3.19 -3.45
CA ALA A 38 3.95 3.95 -2.68
C ALA A 38 4.67 4.80 -1.62
N SER A 39 4.14 5.98 -1.33
CA SER A 39 4.66 6.85 -0.29
C SER A 39 3.53 7.68 0.31
N ALA A 40 3.65 8.02 1.59
CA ALA A 40 2.73 8.89 2.32
C ALA A 40 3.44 10.12 2.88
N SER A 41 2.68 11.20 3.00
CA SER A 41 3.08 12.43 3.67
C SER A 41 1.92 12.99 4.48
N PHE A 42 2.23 13.57 5.63
CA PHE A 42 1.25 14.27 6.47
C PHE A 42 0.82 15.60 5.83
N ASP A 43 -0.48 15.88 5.83
CA ASP A 43 -1.02 17.17 5.41
C ASP A 43 -1.42 18.00 6.64
N ALA A 44 -0.47 18.80 7.14
CA ALA A 44 -0.66 19.62 8.32
C ALA A 44 -1.74 20.69 8.14
N ALA A 45 -1.92 21.20 6.91
CA ALA A 45 -2.89 22.26 6.64
C ALA A 45 -4.33 21.74 6.62
N ALA A 46 -4.53 20.47 6.21
CA ALA A 46 -5.82 19.80 6.21
C ALA A 46 -6.13 19.02 7.49
N SER A 47 -5.23 19.02 8.47
CA SER A 47 -5.38 18.32 9.75
C SER A 47 -5.85 19.24 10.88
N ASP A 48 -6.56 18.67 11.85
CA ASP A 48 -6.93 19.31 13.12
C ASP A 48 -6.71 18.29 14.26
N PRO A 49 -5.44 18.11 14.71
CA PRO A 49 -5.10 17.15 15.76
C PRO A 49 -5.86 17.37 17.06
N ALA A 50 -6.16 18.62 17.40
CA ALA A 50 -6.93 18.98 18.60
C ALA A 50 -8.36 18.41 18.58
N LYS A 51 -8.87 18.03 17.39
CA LYS A 51 -10.17 17.37 17.20
C LYS A 51 -10.05 15.94 16.66
N GLY A 52 -8.86 15.32 16.75
CA GLY A 52 -8.62 13.95 16.31
C GLY A 52 -8.77 13.76 14.80
N ARG A 53 -8.61 14.80 13.99
CA ARG A 53 -8.67 14.69 12.52
C ARG A 53 -7.28 14.78 11.93
N TRP A 54 -6.84 13.69 11.31
CA TRP A 54 -5.50 13.57 10.73
C TRP A 54 -5.63 13.31 9.24
N GLN A 55 -5.06 14.20 8.43
CA GLN A 55 -5.12 14.11 6.98
C GLN A 55 -3.76 13.67 6.43
N TRP A 56 -3.78 12.57 5.68
CA TRP A 56 -2.63 12.09 4.93
C TRP A 56 -2.86 12.22 3.44
N THR A 57 -1.78 12.40 2.68
CA THR A 57 -1.75 12.21 1.23
C THR A 57 -0.82 11.05 0.93
N TYR A 58 -1.24 10.13 0.07
CA TYR A 58 -0.37 9.11 -0.47
C TYR A 58 -0.18 9.30 -1.98
N ARG A 59 1.00 8.94 -2.47
CA ARG A 59 1.36 8.88 -3.89
C ARG A 59 1.72 7.45 -4.25
N VAL A 60 1.12 6.96 -5.33
CA VAL A 60 1.42 5.65 -5.91
C VAL A 60 1.94 5.85 -7.33
N LYS A 61 3.06 5.21 -7.65
CA LYS A 61 3.62 5.09 -8.99
C LYS A 61 3.62 3.61 -9.40
N ILE A 62 3.06 3.34 -10.57
CA ILE A 62 2.95 2.03 -11.18
C ILE A 62 3.85 2.05 -12.41
N SER A 63 4.83 1.15 -12.48
CA SER A 63 5.76 1.02 -13.60
C SER A 63 5.64 -0.38 -14.19
N ASN A 64 5.41 -0.45 -15.50
CA ASN A 64 5.38 -1.71 -16.22
C ASN A 64 6.79 -2.06 -16.70
N GLU A 65 7.46 -2.94 -15.97
CA GLU A 65 8.77 -3.51 -16.29
C GLU A 65 8.64 -4.89 -16.97
N SER A 66 7.42 -5.31 -17.29
CA SER A 66 7.16 -6.54 -18.02
C SER A 66 7.27 -6.34 -19.54
N ALA A 67 7.25 -7.44 -20.29
CA ALA A 67 7.18 -7.42 -21.75
C ALA A 67 5.74 -7.34 -22.29
N HIS A 68 4.73 -7.17 -21.42
CA HIS A 68 3.31 -7.22 -21.79
C HIS A 68 2.68 -5.83 -21.73
N THR A 69 1.71 -5.55 -22.60
CA THR A 69 0.85 -4.37 -22.44
C THR A 69 -0.22 -4.68 -21.40
N LEU A 70 -0.34 -3.84 -20.37
CA LEU A 70 -1.19 -4.08 -19.20
C LEU A 70 -2.26 -3.00 -19.05
N GLN A 71 -3.40 -3.33 -18.47
CA GLN A 71 -4.43 -2.37 -18.07
C GLN A 71 -4.73 -2.53 -16.58
N LEU A 72 -4.75 -1.42 -15.84
CA LEU A 72 -5.27 -1.39 -14.47
C LEU A 72 -6.81 -1.44 -14.53
N LEU A 73 -7.41 -2.40 -13.83
CA LEU A 73 -8.86 -2.58 -13.78
C LEU A 73 -9.48 -2.05 -12.51
N SER A 74 -8.92 -2.42 -11.36
CA SER A 74 -9.48 -2.09 -10.05
C SER A 74 -8.38 -1.98 -9.00
N ARG A 75 -8.72 -1.40 -7.85
CA ARG A 75 -7.82 -1.26 -6.70
C ARG A 75 -8.52 -1.76 -5.46
N HIS A 76 -7.80 -2.44 -4.58
CA HIS A 76 -8.23 -2.80 -3.25
C HIS A 76 -7.24 -2.22 -2.23
N TRP A 77 -7.74 -1.58 -1.19
CA TRP A 77 -6.94 -0.99 -0.12
C TRP A 77 -7.40 -1.49 1.24
N VAL A 78 -6.45 -1.75 2.12
CA VAL A 78 -6.66 -2.04 3.53
C VAL A 78 -5.93 -0.97 4.34
N ILE A 79 -6.71 -0.24 5.13
CA ILE A 79 -6.27 0.81 6.03
C ILE A 79 -6.34 0.25 7.45
N VAL A 80 -5.23 0.28 8.16
CA VAL A 80 -5.17 -0.13 9.57
C VAL A 80 -4.72 1.06 10.40
N GLU A 81 -5.63 1.63 11.17
CA GLU A 81 -5.34 2.69 12.11
C GLU A 81 -4.64 2.16 13.37
N LYS A 82 -3.80 3.00 14.00
CA LYS A 82 -3.15 2.68 15.28
C LYS A 82 -4.15 2.36 16.39
N SER A 83 -5.36 2.91 16.31
CA SER A 83 -6.50 2.58 17.18
C SER A 83 -6.96 1.11 17.09
N GLY A 84 -6.49 0.35 16.09
CA GLY A 84 -6.95 -0.99 15.76
C GLY A 84 -8.12 -1.02 14.77
N LEU A 85 -8.64 0.14 14.37
CA LEU A 85 -9.68 0.22 13.34
C LEU A 85 -9.13 -0.25 11.99
N VAL A 86 -9.84 -1.18 11.36
CA VAL A 86 -9.55 -1.66 10.01
C VAL A 86 -10.65 -1.18 9.07
N ALA A 87 -10.26 -0.55 7.96
CA ALA A 87 -11.16 -0.16 6.90
C ALA A 87 -10.68 -0.75 5.57
N GLU A 88 -11.59 -1.37 4.83
CA GLU A 88 -11.34 -1.84 3.47
C GLU A 88 -11.99 -0.90 2.47
N VAL A 89 -11.21 -0.45 1.48
CA VAL A 89 -11.68 0.41 0.41
C VAL A 89 -11.59 -0.33 -0.90
N GLY A 90 -12.76 -0.50 -1.51
CA GLY A 90 -12.90 -0.90 -2.90
C GLY A 90 -12.50 -2.34 -3.23
N PRO A 91 -12.98 -3.41 -2.57
CA PRO A 91 -12.71 -4.78 -3.00
C PRO A 91 -12.96 -5.08 -4.50
N LYS A 92 -13.67 -4.19 -5.24
CA LYS A 92 -13.80 -4.17 -6.71
C LYS A 92 -13.95 -2.74 -7.28
N ALA A 93 -13.36 -1.73 -6.65
CA ALA A 93 -13.55 -0.35 -7.11
C ALA A 93 -12.85 -0.14 -8.47
N PRO A 94 -13.58 0.26 -9.53
CA PRO A 94 -13.00 0.40 -10.85
C PRO A 94 -11.96 1.52 -10.87
N GLY A 95 -10.82 1.20 -11.45
CA GLY A 95 -9.72 2.12 -11.70
C GLY A 95 -9.07 2.70 -10.45
N VAL A 96 -8.34 3.79 -10.69
CA VAL A 96 -7.74 4.69 -9.69
C VAL A 96 -8.19 6.10 -10.06
N LEU A 97 -8.87 6.79 -9.14
CA LEU A 97 -9.45 8.13 -9.40
C LEU A 97 -10.32 8.18 -10.68
N GLY A 98 -11.07 7.12 -10.96
CA GLY A 98 -11.90 7.00 -12.16
C GLY A 98 -11.14 6.64 -13.44
N GLN A 99 -9.82 6.41 -13.38
CA GLN A 99 -8.98 6.06 -14.53
C GLN A 99 -8.59 4.58 -14.52
N GLN A 100 -8.57 3.96 -15.70
CA GLN A 100 -8.06 2.60 -15.94
C GLN A 100 -6.89 2.65 -16.92
N PRO A 101 -5.71 3.14 -16.49
CA PRO A 101 -4.58 3.36 -17.38
C PRO A 101 -4.13 2.07 -18.06
N ILE A 102 -3.77 2.21 -19.35
CA ILE A 102 -3.07 1.18 -20.12
C ILE A 102 -1.58 1.54 -20.09
N LEU A 103 -0.74 0.58 -19.75
CA LEU A 103 0.71 0.70 -19.63
C LEU A 103 1.38 -0.26 -20.61
N ARG A 104 2.06 0.26 -21.63
CA ARG A 104 2.99 -0.52 -22.46
C ARG A 104 4.25 -0.87 -21.68
N PRO A 105 5.06 -1.83 -22.16
CA PRO A 105 6.39 -2.08 -21.60
C PRO A 105 7.21 -0.79 -21.46
N GLY A 106 7.73 -0.53 -20.26
CA GLY A 106 8.49 0.66 -19.90
C GLY A 106 7.65 1.87 -19.48
N GLU A 107 6.34 1.90 -19.71
CA GLU A 107 5.48 3.02 -19.33
C GLU A 107 5.18 3.02 -17.82
N SER A 108 4.81 4.19 -17.31
CA SER A 108 4.43 4.36 -15.91
C SER A 108 3.25 5.32 -15.75
N PHE A 109 2.47 5.10 -14.70
CA PHE A 109 1.39 5.98 -14.27
C PHE A 109 1.53 6.31 -12.79
N ALA A 110 1.24 7.55 -12.41
CA ALA A 110 1.29 7.96 -11.02
C ALA A 110 0.05 8.76 -10.63
N TYR A 111 -0.40 8.58 -9.40
CA TYR A 111 -1.51 9.33 -8.83
C TYR A 111 -1.28 9.62 -7.35
N SER A 112 -1.99 10.63 -6.85
CA SER A 112 -2.02 10.96 -5.43
C SER A 112 -3.46 11.04 -4.94
N SER A 113 -3.71 10.66 -3.68
CA SER A 113 -5.02 10.73 -3.05
C SER A 113 -4.91 10.96 -1.55
N ALA A 114 -6.00 11.47 -0.98
CA ALA A 114 -6.14 11.70 0.45
C ALA A 114 -6.52 10.41 1.21
N CYS A 115 -6.09 10.30 2.47
CA CYS A 115 -6.47 9.27 3.42
C CYS A 115 -6.72 9.92 4.80
N PRO A 116 -7.97 10.29 5.12
CA PRO A 116 -8.30 10.79 6.46
C PRO A 116 -8.25 9.65 7.47
N LEU A 117 -7.65 9.89 8.64
CA LEU A 117 -7.66 8.97 9.78
C LEU A 117 -8.27 9.65 11.01
N SER A 118 -8.82 8.82 11.91
CA SER A 118 -9.31 9.26 13.22
C SER A 118 -8.24 9.30 14.32
N CYS A 119 -7.02 8.86 14.02
CA CYS A 119 -5.88 8.87 14.94
C CYS A 119 -4.57 9.26 14.24
N GLU A 120 -3.49 9.49 15.03
CA GLU A 120 -2.26 10.08 14.52
C GLU A 120 -1.47 9.20 13.55
N ALA A 121 -1.73 7.89 13.53
CA ALA A 121 -0.96 6.98 12.71
C ALA A 121 -1.75 5.77 12.21
N GLY A 122 -1.22 5.14 11.17
CA GLY A 122 -1.76 3.90 10.64
C GLY A 122 -0.86 3.30 9.56
N THR A 123 -1.39 2.33 8.83
CA THR A 123 -0.73 1.72 7.68
C THR A 123 -1.70 1.56 6.52
N LEU A 124 -1.15 1.60 5.31
CA LEU A 124 -1.83 1.31 4.06
C LEU A 124 -1.14 0.15 3.36
N HIS A 125 -1.93 -0.75 2.78
CA HIS A 125 -1.48 -1.79 1.86
C HIS A 125 -2.66 -2.22 0.99
N GLY A 126 -2.40 -2.99 -0.06
CA GLY A 126 -3.47 -3.40 -0.95
C GLY A 126 -2.99 -4.08 -2.22
N SER A 127 -3.83 -4.07 -3.24
CA SER A 127 -3.52 -4.64 -4.54
C SER A 127 -4.20 -3.86 -5.68
N LEU A 128 -3.62 -3.98 -6.87
CA LEU A 128 -4.19 -3.52 -8.13
C LEU A 128 -4.52 -4.73 -9.01
N GLU A 129 -5.76 -4.83 -9.48
CA GLU A 129 -6.12 -5.84 -10.47
C GLU A 129 -5.62 -5.38 -11.84
N MET A 130 -4.75 -6.17 -12.45
CA MET A 130 -4.15 -5.92 -13.74
C MET A 130 -4.68 -6.92 -14.77
N LYS A 131 -4.88 -6.47 -16.01
CA LYS A 131 -5.26 -7.29 -17.16
C LYS A 131 -4.20 -7.20 -18.24
N ILE A 132 -3.81 -8.34 -18.82
CA ILE A 132 -2.95 -8.37 -19.98
C ILE A 132 -3.77 -8.05 -21.23
N LEU A 133 -3.32 -7.07 -22.02
CA LEU A 133 -3.89 -6.73 -23.32
C LEU A 133 -3.06 -7.33 -24.46
N GLU A 134 -1.74 -7.41 -24.30
CA GLU A 134 -0.81 -8.01 -25.28
C GLU A 134 0.29 -8.81 -24.56
N PRO A 135 0.80 -9.91 -25.15
CA PRO A 135 0.47 -10.42 -26.50
C PRO A 135 -0.87 -11.17 -26.53
N ALA A 136 -1.36 -11.51 -27.73
CA ALA A 136 -2.71 -12.03 -27.96
C ALA A 136 -2.98 -13.35 -27.21
N GLU A 137 -1.97 -14.21 -27.08
CA GLU A 137 -2.05 -15.51 -26.40
C GLU A 137 -2.34 -15.36 -24.90
N LEU A 138 -2.01 -14.20 -24.34
CA LEU A 138 -2.20 -13.87 -22.93
C LEU A 138 -3.35 -12.88 -22.72
N HIS A 139 -4.00 -12.42 -23.79
CA HIS A 139 -5.04 -11.42 -23.72
C HIS A 139 -6.15 -11.83 -22.74
N GLY A 140 -6.55 -10.91 -21.88
CA GLY A 140 -7.63 -11.13 -20.92
C GLY A 140 -7.22 -11.77 -19.61
N ARG A 141 -6.02 -12.37 -19.53
CA ARG A 141 -5.50 -12.91 -18.26
C ARG A 141 -5.37 -11.80 -17.23
N ARG A 142 -5.79 -12.09 -16.00
CA ARG A 142 -5.74 -11.16 -14.88
C ARG A 142 -4.79 -11.61 -13.79
N PHE A 143 -4.29 -10.66 -13.02
CA PHE A 143 -3.51 -10.91 -11.82
C PHE A 143 -3.57 -9.70 -10.89
N GLU A 144 -3.26 -9.94 -9.62
CA GLU A 144 -3.12 -8.87 -8.64
C GLU A 144 -1.65 -8.45 -8.54
N ALA A 145 -1.40 -7.15 -8.63
CA ALA A 145 -0.11 -6.54 -8.33
C ALA A 145 -0.14 -5.96 -6.91
N GLU A 146 0.84 -6.34 -6.09
CA GLU A 146 0.87 -5.97 -4.67
C GLU A 146 1.23 -4.50 -4.47
N ILE A 147 0.53 -3.83 -3.56
CA ILE A 147 0.98 -2.58 -2.96
C ILE A 147 1.51 -2.91 -1.58
N GLY A 148 2.84 -2.91 -1.45
CA GLY A 148 3.52 -3.22 -0.20
C GLY A 148 3.09 -2.27 0.92
N ARG A 149 3.11 -2.75 2.17
CA ARG A 149 2.66 -1.95 3.31
C ARG A 149 3.57 -0.75 3.60
N PHE A 150 2.98 0.41 3.81
CA PHE A 150 3.66 1.64 4.21
C PHE A 150 2.91 2.35 5.35
N GLY A 151 3.65 3.10 6.15
CA GLY A 151 3.15 3.84 7.30
C GLY A 151 2.52 5.19 6.91
N LEU A 152 1.50 5.57 7.67
CA LEU A 152 0.94 6.91 7.76
C LEU A 152 1.42 7.50 9.09
N ALA A 153 2.60 8.12 9.10
CA ALA A 153 3.17 8.76 10.30
C ALA A 153 4.15 9.87 9.94
N THR A 154 4.35 10.79 10.89
CA THR A 154 5.31 11.88 10.81
C THR A 154 6.72 11.33 10.99
N GLU A 155 7.71 11.88 10.25
CA GLU A 155 9.11 11.45 10.36
C GLU A 155 9.58 11.56 11.82
N GLY A 156 10.03 10.45 12.40
CA GLY A 156 10.45 10.35 13.80
C GLY A 156 9.48 9.60 14.71
N ASP A 157 8.23 9.40 14.27
CA ASP A 157 7.25 8.59 14.99
C ASP A 157 7.28 7.14 14.47
N GLU A 158 7.78 6.22 15.30
CA GLU A 158 7.67 4.79 15.01
C GLU A 158 6.18 4.41 15.02
N VAL A 159 5.65 3.91 13.89
CA VAL A 159 4.28 3.40 13.83
C VAL A 159 4.21 2.08 14.60
N LEU A 160 4.05 2.16 15.91
CA LEU A 160 3.92 0.99 16.76
C LEU A 160 2.52 0.39 16.57
N MET A 161 2.39 -0.49 15.59
CA MET A 161 1.17 -1.28 15.41
C MET A 161 1.29 -2.58 16.21
N PRO A 162 0.28 -2.94 17.03
CA PRO A 162 0.22 -4.26 17.62
C PRO A 162 0.11 -5.31 16.51
N ILE A 163 0.83 -6.42 16.64
CA ILE A 163 0.73 -7.55 15.73
C ILE A 163 -0.65 -8.19 15.94
N VAL A 164 -1.61 -7.89 15.06
CA VAL A 164 -2.84 -8.67 14.98
C VAL A 164 -2.56 -9.87 14.08
N ILE A 165 -2.19 -11.00 14.68
CA ILE A 165 -2.21 -12.29 13.99
C ILE A 165 -3.69 -12.63 13.81
N HIS A 166 -4.22 -12.49 12.59
CA HIS A 166 -5.45 -13.18 12.26
C HIS A 166 -5.13 -14.67 12.28
N GLU A 167 -5.47 -15.35 13.37
CA GLU A 167 -5.62 -16.80 13.33
C GLU A 167 -6.71 -17.09 12.29
N ALA A 168 -6.30 -17.76 11.21
CA ALA A 168 -7.24 -18.38 10.30
C ALA A 168 -8.01 -19.43 11.12
N LEU A 169 -9.31 -19.21 11.31
CA LEU A 169 -10.25 -20.24 11.73
C LEU A 169 -10.45 -21.26 10.61
#